data_AF-A0A7Y4L7R0-F1
#
_entry.id   AF-A0A7Y4L7R0-F1
#
_cell.length_a   1.000
_cell.length_b   1.000
_cell.length_c   1.000
_cell.angle_alpha   90.00
_cell.angle_beta   90.00
_cell.angle_gamma   90.00
#
_symmetry.space_group_name_H-M   'P 1'
#
loop_
_entity.id
_entity.type
_entity.pdbx_description
1 polymer ?
#
loop_
_entity_poly.entity_id
_entity_poly.type
_entity_poly.pdbx_seq_one_letter_code
_entity_poly.pdbx_strand_id
1 'polypeptide(L)'
;MRLNELVRSLLPEGGTVVDRTASEHAWPPLMKVIDAKPATPADDLLTAVTVDADGLAELPTVLADAAPGEGLLVLLPWPAHQLPVGPVVQALVSTGMQAVEAHPLTDTAWGVAVVCRRVNDEIEEIHAYLDPQRSPGPLSGRALLRLVDEHIVEGLVWRTQELRQKDTKRTLDAAAAARDAMAAERDAMRQERDDAVAATAKAQEAADARYAELEQRLADATAHSRKLDERLRGILSSPSYKAASSAVRLARQPRRLLGKRDS
;
A
#
# COMPACT_ATOMS: atom_id res chain seq x y z
N MET A 1 -0.30 -7.08 20.95
CA MET A 1 -0.67 -8.33 21.64
C MET A 1 -2.13 -8.22 22.01
N ARG A 2 -2.90 -9.32 22.01
CA ARG A 2 -4.30 -9.23 22.44
C ARG A 2 -4.39 -9.21 23.96
N LEU A 3 -5.32 -8.42 24.53
CA LEU A 3 -5.46 -8.33 25.99
C LEU A 3 -5.78 -9.71 26.61
N ASN A 4 -6.63 -10.51 25.95
CA ASN A 4 -6.92 -11.88 26.37
C ASN A 4 -5.68 -12.78 26.40
N GLU A 5 -4.75 -12.61 25.47
CA GLU A 5 -3.51 -13.40 25.43
C GLU A 5 -2.61 -13.01 26.61
N LEU A 6 -2.51 -11.71 26.92
CA LEU A 6 -1.79 -11.20 28.08
C LEU A 6 -2.36 -11.74 29.39
N VAL A 7 -3.67 -11.65 29.59
CA VAL A 7 -4.29 -12.12 30.83
C VAL A 7 -4.13 -13.63 30.97
N ARG A 8 -4.22 -14.41 29.88
CA ARG A 8 -3.97 -15.87 29.92
C ARG A 8 -2.53 -16.23 30.25
N SER A 9 -1.54 -15.43 29.83
CA SER A 9 -0.15 -15.68 30.22
C SER A 9 0.10 -15.35 31.70
N LEU A 10 -0.65 -14.40 32.27
CA LEU A 10 -0.57 -14.03 33.67
C LEU A 10 -1.40 -14.95 34.58
N LEU A 11 -2.53 -15.47 34.08
CA LEU A 11 -3.50 -16.33 34.77
C LEU A 11 -3.81 -17.59 33.93
N PRO A 12 -2.91 -18.60 33.93
CA PRO A 12 -2.99 -19.74 33.03
C PRO A 12 -4.23 -20.66 33.20
N GLU A 13 -4.89 -20.65 34.36
CA GLU A 13 -6.04 -21.55 34.65
C GLU A 13 -7.43 -20.91 34.46
N GLY A 14 -7.51 -19.79 33.73
CA GLY A 14 -8.79 -19.09 33.51
C GLY A 14 -9.27 -18.32 34.73
N GLY A 15 -8.28 -17.68 35.38
CA GLY A 15 -8.46 -16.76 36.51
C GLY A 15 -9.32 -15.55 36.18
N THR A 16 -9.63 -14.78 37.21
CA THR A 16 -10.62 -13.69 37.13
C THR A 16 -9.92 -12.34 37.21
N VAL A 17 -10.33 -11.43 36.34
CA VAL A 17 -9.91 -10.03 36.38
C VAL A 17 -10.88 -9.25 37.26
N VAL A 18 -10.38 -8.53 38.25
CA VAL A 18 -11.20 -7.63 39.06
C VAL A 18 -11.07 -6.22 38.49
N ASP A 19 -12.14 -5.67 37.92
CA ASP A 19 -12.14 -4.27 37.46
C ASP A 19 -12.36 -3.35 38.66
N ARG A 20 -11.27 -2.79 39.19
CA ARG A 20 -11.32 -1.89 40.36
C ARG A 20 -11.98 -0.54 40.03
N THR A 21 -11.98 -0.17 38.76
CA THR A 21 -12.40 1.14 38.28
C THR A 21 -13.82 1.16 37.72
N ALA A 22 -14.49 0.01 37.67
CA ALA A 22 -15.81 -0.15 37.04
C ALA A 22 -15.85 0.50 35.64
N SER A 23 -14.90 0.10 34.80
CA SER A 23 -14.70 0.70 33.49
C SER A 23 -15.96 0.59 32.61
N GLU A 24 -16.30 1.69 31.93
CA GLU A 24 -17.42 1.70 30.98
C GLU A 24 -17.08 0.98 29.66
N HIS A 25 -15.81 0.58 29.48
CA HIS A 25 -15.32 -0.04 28.27
C HIS A 25 -15.65 -1.53 28.20
N ALA A 26 -16.05 -1.97 27.00
CA ALA A 26 -16.30 -3.37 26.75
C ALA A 26 -15.01 -4.20 26.89
N TRP A 27 -14.98 -5.08 27.88
CA TRP A 27 -13.93 -6.07 28.05
C TRP A 27 -13.94 -7.09 26.90
N PRO A 28 -12.76 -7.62 26.50
CA PRO A 28 -12.70 -8.62 25.44
C PRO A 28 -13.56 -9.86 25.75
N PRO A 29 -14.15 -10.49 24.72
CA PRO A 29 -14.98 -11.67 24.92
C PRO A 29 -14.15 -12.81 25.52
N LEU A 30 -14.79 -13.65 26.36
CA LEU A 30 -14.20 -14.79 27.09
C LEU A 30 -13.33 -14.44 28.30
N MET A 31 -13.18 -13.15 28.65
CA MET A 31 -12.53 -12.76 29.90
C MET A 31 -13.56 -12.75 31.04
N LYS A 32 -13.22 -13.36 32.17
CA LYS A 32 -14.05 -13.30 33.37
C LYS A 32 -13.69 -12.04 34.13
N VAL A 33 -14.61 -11.08 34.15
CA VAL A 33 -14.42 -9.80 34.85
C VAL A 33 -15.48 -9.67 35.94
N ILE A 34 -15.06 -9.30 37.14
CA ILE A 34 -15.94 -8.97 38.27
C ILE A 34 -15.61 -7.58 38.80
N ASP A 35 -16.61 -6.87 39.32
CA ASP A 35 -16.45 -5.48 39.77
C ASP A 35 -16.01 -5.39 41.25
N ALA A 36 -16.10 -6.49 41.98
CA ALA A 36 -15.81 -6.53 43.41
C ALA A 36 -14.66 -7.49 43.72
N LYS A 37 -13.65 -6.99 44.43
CA LYS A 37 -12.56 -7.82 44.96
C LYS A 37 -13.14 -8.84 45.94
N PRO A 38 -12.88 -10.15 45.76
CA PRO A 38 -13.35 -11.17 46.70
C PRO A 38 -12.68 -10.98 48.07
N ALA A 39 -13.39 -11.36 49.13
CA ALA A 39 -12.99 -11.13 50.53
C ALA A 39 -11.69 -11.85 50.93
N THR A 40 -11.29 -12.88 50.18
CA THR A 40 -10.02 -13.59 50.37
C THR A 40 -9.14 -13.42 49.13
N PRO A 41 -7.85 -13.05 49.29
CA PRO A 41 -6.90 -13.06 48.19
C PRO A 41 -6.79 -14.48 47.64
N ALA A 42 -6.92 -14.62 46.33
CA ALA A 42 -6.74 -15.89 45.63
C ALA A 42 -5.65 -15.70 44.56
N ASP A 43 -4.83 -16.73 44.38
CA ASP A 43 -3.69 -16.69 43.45
C ASP A 43 -4.13 -16.56 41.97
N ASP A 44 -5.41 -16.81 41.68
CA ASP A 44 -6.01 -16.73 40.34
C ASP A 44 -6.66 -15.36 40.02
N LEU A 45 -6.26 -14.30 40.74
CA LEU A 45 -6.85 -12.96 40.59
C LEU A 45 -5.84 -11.95 40.08
N LEU A 46 -6.26 -11.17 39.09
CA LEU A 46 -5.52 -10.01 38.60
C LEU A 46 -6.41 -8.78 38.73
N THR A 47 -5.98 -7.78 39.48
CA THR A 47 -6.75 -6.54 39.60
C THR A 47 -6.43 -5.65 38.41
N ALA A 48 -7.43 -5.28 37.62
CA ALA A 48 -7.29 -4.30 36.57
C ALA A 48 -7.64 -2.90 37.05
N VAL A 49 -6.85 -1.94 36.60
CA VAL A 49 -7.05 -0.51 36.80
C VAL A 49 -7.13 0.11 35.41
N THR A 50 -8.26 0.69 35.07
CA THR A 50 -8.42 1.42 33.82
C THR A 50 -8.21 2.91 34.04
N VAL A 51 -7.64 3.57 33.05
CA VAL A 51 -7.38 5.00 33.08
C VAL A 51 -8.06 5.62 31.87
N ASP A 52 -8.81 6.68 32.07
CA ASP A 52 -9.34 7.47 30.95
C ASP A 52 -8.31 8.48 30.46
N ALA A 53 -8.52 9.05 29.27
CA ALA A 53 -7.58 10.00 28.67
C ALA A 53 -7.30 11.22 29.58
N ASP A 54 -8.28 11.63 30.39
CA ASP A 54 -8.13 12.72 31.35
C ASP A 54 -7.83 12.23 32.78
N GLY A 55 -7.96 10.92 33.04
CA GLY A 55 -7.86 10.29 34.36
C GLY A 55 -6.43 10.04 34.85
N LEU A 56 -5.39 10.48 34.12
CA LEU A 56 -3.99 10.23 34.49
C LEU A 56 -3.62 10.83 35.84
N ALA A 57 -4.25 11.94 36.21
CA ALA A 57 -4.04 12.59 37.51
C ALA A 57 -4.57 11.77 38.69
N GLU A 58 -5.56 10.89 38.45
CA GLU A 58 -6.21 10.04 39.46
C GLU A 58 -5.50 8.70 39.62
N LEU A 59 -4.63 8.33 38.66
CA LEU A 59 -3.89 7.07 38.68
C LEU A 59 -3.16 6.81 40.02
N PRO A 60 -2.46 7.78 40.65
CA PRO A 60 -1.86 7.55 41.96
C PRO A 60 -2.89 7.17 43.04
N THR A 61 -4.07 7.78 43.02
CA THR A 61 -5.12 7.48 44.00
C THR A 61 -5.64 6.06 43.83
N VAL A 62 -5.86 5.61 42.59
CA VAL A 62 -6.37 4.26 42.31
C VAL A 62 -5.35 3.17 42.64
N LEU A 63 -4.05 3.46 42.44
CA LEU A 63 -2.97 2.54 42.74
C LEU A 63 -2.65 2.45 44.24
N ALA A 64 -2.92 3.51 45.02
CA ALA A 64 -2.60 3.56 46.45
C ALA A 64 -3.31 2.47 47.28
N ASP A 65 -4.48 2.01 46.82
CA ASP A 65 -5.28 0.97 47.48
C ASP A 65 -4.73 -0.46 47.26
N ALA A 66 -3.64 -0.62 46.50
CA ALA A 66 -3.03 -1.92 46.26
C ALA A 66 -2.31 -2.46 47.50
N ALA A 67 -2.64 -3.69 47.89
CA ALA A 67 -1.95 -4.37 48.97
C ALA A 67 -0.53 -4.78 48.52
N PRO A 68 0.46 -4.86 49.42
CA PRO A 68 1.78 -5.31 49.01
C PRO A 68 1.78 -6.71 48.41
N GLY A 69 2.54 -6.89 47.34
CA GLY A 69 2.56 -8.12 46.53
C GLY A 69 1.40 -8.26 45.54
N GLU A 70 0.36 -7.41 45.61
CA GLU A 70 -0.76 -7.44 44.68
C GLU A 70 -0.29 -7.13 43.25
N GLY A 71 -0.64 -8.00 42.30
CA GLY A 71 -0.46 -7.78 40.88
C GLY A 71 -1.57 -6.91 40.31
N LEU A 72 -1.19 -5.83 39.64
CA LEU A 72 -2.12 -4.94 38.95
C LEU A 72 -1.85 -4.95 37.45
N LEU A 73 -2.94 -4.87 36.70
CA LEU A 73 -2.95 -4.64 35.26
C LEU A 73 -3.47 -3.23 34.99
N VAL A 74 -2.57 -2.29 34.70
CA VAL A 74 -2.92 -0.90 34.40
C VAL A 74 -3.16 -0.77 32.90
N LEU A 75 -4.39 -0.42 32.52
CA LEU A 75 -4.83 -0.28 31.15
C LEU A 75 -4.91 1.19 30.77
N LEU A 76 -4.07 1.59 29.82
CA LEU A 76 -3.84 2.97 29.44
C LEU A 76 -4.41 3.22 28.03
N PRO A 77 -5.14 4.32 27.82
CA PRO A 77 -5.90 4.60 26.60
C PRO A 77 -5.01 5.05 25.44
N TRP A 78 -3.81 5.55 25.73
CA TRP A 78 -2.91 6.03 24.70
C TRP A 78 -2.29 4.88 23.90
N PRO A 79 -2.05 5.09 22.60
CA PRO A 79 -1.20 4.18 21.85
C PRO A 79 0.23 4.26 22.39
N ALA A 80 0.96 3.14 22.41
CA ALA A 80 2.26 3.02 23.08
C ALA A 80 3.27 4.14 22.74
N HIS A 81 3.34 4.55 21.47
CA HIS A 81 4.26 5.60 21.01
C HIS A 81 3.92 7.04 21.50
N GLN A 82 2.72 7.27 22.05
CA GLN A 82 2.25 8.56 22.60
C GLN A 82 2.03 8.49 24.10
N LEU A 83 2.49 7.43 24.76
CA LEU A 83 2.28 7.26 26.18
C LEU A 83 2.96 8.39 26.97
N PRO A 84 2.27 9.06 27.90
CA PRO A 84 2.88 10.06 28.77
C PRO A 84 3.76 9.36 29.83
N VAL A 85 4.96 8.93 29.42
CA VAL A 85 5.89 8.12 30.23
C VAL A 85 6.17 8.76 31.59
N GLY A 86 6.53 10.04 31.62
CA GLY A 86 6.86 10.76 32.85
C GLY A 86 5.76 10.69 33.91
N PRO A 87 4.52 11.13 33.61
CA PRO A 87 3.40 11.00 34.52
C PRO A 87 3.07 9.57 34.94
N VAL A 88 3.11 8.60 34.02
CA VAL A 88 2.83 7.18 34.32
C VAL A 88 3.86 6.64 35.31
N VAL A 89 5.15 6.81 35.02
CA VAL A 89 6.25 6.41 35.91
C VAL A 89 6.13 7.12 37.26
N GLN A 90 5.86 8.42 37.26
CA GLN A 90 5.71 9.19 38.48
C GLN A 90 4.58 8.66 39.37
N ALA A 91 3.45 8.27 38.76
CA ALA A 91 2.34 7.65 39.48
C ALA A 91 2.79 6.33 40.11
N LEU A 92 3.36 5.41 39.32
CA LEU A 92 3.84 4.10 39.79
C LEU A 92 4.82 4.25 40.96
N VAL A 93 5.85 5.07 40.81
CA VAL A 93 6.88 5.29 41.82
C VAL A 93 6.30 5.92 43.09
N SER A 94 5.38 6.89 42.95
CA SER A 94 4.76 7.56 44.11
C SER A 94 3.89 6.61 44.94
N THR A 95 3.32 5.60 44.29
CA THR A 95 2.52 4.54 44.91
C THR A 95 3.30 3.25 45.11
N GLY A 96 4.64 3.30 45.08
CA GLY A 96 5.55 2.16 45.27
C GLY A 96 5.19 0.92 44.45
N MET A 97 4.70 1.13 43.23
CA MET A 97 4.47 0.08 42.25
C MET A 97 5.76 -0.14 41.46
N GLN A 98 6.04 -1.38 41.12
CA GLN A 98 7.10 -1.76 40.20
C GLN A 98 6.47 -2.32 38.92
N ALA A 99 6.76 -1.71 37.77
CA ALA A 99 6.45 -2.27 36.48
C ALA A 99 7.28 -3.54 36.23
N VAL A 100 6.60 -4.63 35.88
CA VAL A 100 7.22 -5.91 35.53
C VAL A 100 7.30 -6.04 34.01
N GLU A 101 6.19 -5.71 33.34
CA GLU A 101 6.10 -5.79 31.88
C GLU A 101 5.19 -4.68 31.34
N ALA A 102 5.40 -4.29 30.08
CA ALA A 102 4.53 -3.36 29.38
C ALA A 102 4.34 -3.80 27.93
N HIS A 103 3.09 -3.81 27.48
CA HIS A 103 2.69 -4.40 26.19
C HIS A 103 1.78 -3.45 25.40
N PRO A 104 1.98 -3.30 24.08
CA PRO A 104 1.04 -2.60 23.22
C PRO A 104 -0.17 -3.50 22.94
N LEU A 105 -1.36 -2.93 23.07
CA LEU A 105 -2.64 -3.60 22.81
C LEU A 105 -3.17 -3.24 21.42
N THR A 106 -3.93 -4.16 20.81
CA THR A 106 -4.37 -4.04 19.40
C THR A 106 -5.86 -4.29 19.17
N ASP A 107 -6.57 -4.84 20.15
CA ASP A 107 -7.96 -5.30 20.04
C ASP A 107 -8.87 -4.75 21.15
N THR A 108 -8.51 -3.59 21.71
CA THR A 108 -9.19 -3.00 22.87
C THR A 108 -9.33 -1.48 22.73
N ALA A 109 -10.18 -0.88 23.57
CA ALA A 109 -10.26 0.57 23.74
C ALA A 109 -8.95 1.16 24.29
N TRP A 110 -8.17 0.34 25.01
CA TRP A 110 -6.86 0.70 25.53
C TRP A 110 -5.75 0.44 24.51
N GLY A 111 -4.71 1.27 24.53
CA GLY A 111 -3.54 1.13 23.67
C GLY A 111 -2.34 0.45 24.34
N VAL A 112 -2.28 0.44 25.67
CA VAL A 112 -1.17 -0.15 26.44
C VAL A 112 -1.69 -0.87 27.68
N ALA A 113 -1.07 -1.99 28.01
CA ALA A 113 -1.15 -2.63 29.32
C ALA A 113 0.21 -2.54 30.03
N VAL A 114 0.22 -2.07 31.27
CA VAL A 114 1.38 -2.13 32.17
C VAL A 114 1.05 -3.10 33.30
N VAL A 115 1.82 -4.18 33.40
CA VAL A 115 1.73 -5.14 34.50
C VAL A 115 2.66 -4.65 35.60
N CYS A 116 2.14 -4.45 36.80
CA CYS A 116 2.92 -3.97 37.93
C CYS A 116 2.58 -4.71 39.22
N ARG A 117 3.46 -4.59 40.22
CA ARG A 117 3.27 -5.16 41.55
C ARG A 117 3.54 -4.11 42.62
N ARG A 118 2.75 -4.11 43.69
CA ARG A 118 3.02 -3.23 44.86
C ARG A 118 4.21 -3.78 45.63
N VAL A 119 5.24 -2.96 45.81
CA VAL A 119 6.40 -3.28 46.65
C VAL A 119 6.15 -2.74 48.06
N ASN A 120 6.61 -3.45 49.10
CA ASN A 120 6.54 -3.00 50.50
C ASN A 120 7.24 -1.64 50.66
N ASP A 121 6.81 -0.83 51.63
CA ASP A 121 7.37 0.50 51.88
C ASP A 121 8.83 0.46 52.41
N GLU A 122 9.33 -0.71 52.82
CA GLU A 122 10.71 -0.99 53.26
C GLU A 122 11.67 -1.24 52.08
N ILE A 123 11.63 -0.41 51.03
CA ILE A 123 12.58 -0.56 49.92
C ILE A 123 13.94 0.01 50.32
N GLU A 124 14.70 -0.81 51.05
CA GLU A 124 16.16 -0.74 51.06
C GLU A 124 16.65 -1.08 49.64
N GLU A 125 16.88 -0.01 48.92
CA GLU A 125 17.91 0.18 47.92
C GLU A 125 18.24 -0.91 46.91
N ILE A 126 17.88 -0.59 45.68
CA ILE A 126 18.45 -1.15 44.47
C ILE A 126 19.50 -0.10 44.02
N HIS A 127 20.54 -0.40 43.24
CA HIS A 127 21.48 0.63 42.76
C HIS A 127 21.66 0.62 41.23
N ALA A 128 21.92 1.78 40.60
CA ALA A 128 22.35 1.89 39.20
C ALA A 128 23.89 1.79 39.10
N TYR A 129 24.37 1.04 38.11
CA TYR A 129 25.56 0.18 38.18
C TYR A 129 26.94 0.83 37.94
N LEU A 130 27.04 2.12 37.58
CA LEU A 130 28.25 2.67 36.91
C LEU A 130 28.59 4.15 37.20
N ASP A 131 28.95 4.51 38.44
CA ASP A 131 29.77 5.71 38.70
C ASP A 131 31.13 5.28 39.27
N PRO A 132 32.23 5.33 38.48
CA PRO A 132 33.53 4.82 38.89
C PRO A 132 34.28 5.73 39.87
N GLN A 133 33.83 6.97 40.11
CA GLN A 133 34.48 7.91 41.03
C GLN A 133 33.75 8.08 42.36
N ARG A 134 32.55 7.51 42.51
CA ARG A 134 31.77 7.55 43.75
C ARG A 134 32.00 6.30 44.58
N SER A 135 32.23 6.48 45.87
CA SER A 135 31.94 5.41 46.82
C SER A 135 30.42 5.22 46.80
N PRO A 136 29.89 4.02 46.52
CA PRO A 136 28.45 3.78 46.47
C PRO A 136 27.87 4.14 47.84
N GLY A 137 27.26 5.33 47.92
CA GLY A 137 26.33 5.65 48.98
C GLY A 137 25.09 4.79 48.81
N PRO A 138 24.06 4.95 49.65
CA PRO A 138 22.89 4.12 49.52
C PRO A 138 21.87 4.82 48.53
N LEU A 139 21.27 4.10 47.55
CA LEU A 139 20.31 4.49 46.52
C LEU A 139 18.96 4.10 47.07
N SER A 140 18.22 5.04 47.63
CA SER A 140 16.88 4.79 48.18
C SER A 140 16.05 3.95 47.20
N GLY A 141 15.29 2.97 47.69
CA GLY A 141 14.53 2.05 46.84
C GLY A 141 13.60 2.69 45.80
N ARG A 142 13.11 3.90 46.06
CA ARG A 142 12.31 4.69 45.10
C ARG A 142 13.05 5.11 43.84
N ALA A 143 14.35 5.36 43.93
CA ALA A 143 15.16 5.74 42.79
C ALA A 143 15.21 4.63 41.71
N LEU A 144 14.87 3.40 42.08
CA LEU A 144 15.12 2.24 41.25
C LEU A 144 13.86 1.55 40.84
N LEU A 145 12.81 1.65 41.65
CA LEU A 145 11.47 1.62 41.12
C LEU A 145 11.41 2.56 39.91
N ARG A 146 11.86 3.81 40.06
CA ARG A 146 11.90 4.74 38.94
C ARG A 146 12.73 4.23 37.76
N LEU A 147 13.95 3.76 37.99
CA LEU A 147 14.80 3.25 36.91
C LEU A 147 14.18 2.05 36.18
N VAL A 148 13.62 1.09 36.93
CA VAL A 148 12.98 -0.10 36.37
C VAL A 148 11.72 0.30 35.61
N ASP A 149 10.89 1.16 36.19
CA ASP A 149 9.65 1.64 35.58
C ASP A 149 9.93 2.43 34.30
N GLU A 150 10.93 3.33 34.32
CA GLU A 150 11.40 4.02 33.12
C GLU A 150 11.90 3.02 32.08
N HIS A 151 12.75 2.06 32.47
CA HIS A 151 13.27 1.06 31.53
C HIS A 151 12.15 0.25 30.85
N ILE A 152 11.16 -0.21 31.61
CA ILE A 152 10.05 -1.01 31.08
C ILE A 152 9.11 -0.16 30.22
N VAL A 153 8.66 0.98 30.75
CA VAL A 153 7.65 1.83 30.10
C VAL A 153 8.25 2.60 28.93
N GLU A 154 9.38 3.27 29.13
CA GLU A 154 10.08 4.00 28.06
C GLU A 154 10.60 3.02 27.00
N GLY A 155 11.13 1.86 27.42
CA GLY A 155 11.58 0.81 26.52
C GLY A 155 10.46 0.27 25.62
N LEU A 156 9.21 0.23 26.10
CA LEU A 156 8.04 -0.05 25.26
C LEU A 156 7.82 1.06 24.21
N VAL A 157 7.84 2.32 24.62
CA VAL A 157 7.62 3.47 23.73
C VAL A 157 8.67 3.48 22.61
N TRP A 158 9.95 3.38 22.96
CA TRP A 158 11.06 3.35 22.01
C TRP A 158 10.98 2.21 21.01
N ARG A 159 10.78 0.97 21.49
CA ARG A 159 10.65 -0.21 20.61
C ARG A 159 9.47 -0.04 19.65
N THR A 160 8.35 0.50 20.12
CA THR A 160 7.18 0.73 19.27
C THR A 160 7.46 1.81 18.22
N GLN A 161 8.12 2.91 18.59
CA GLN A 161 8.51 3.96 17.65
C GLN A 161 9.48 3.41 16.58
N GLU A 162 10.47 2.63 16.97
CA GLU A 162 11.43 2.02 16.05
C GLU A 162 10.74 1.09 15.04
N LEU A 163 9.82 0.24 15.51
CA LEU A 163 9.04 -0.65 14.63
C LEU A 163 8.21 0.15 13.62
N ARG A 164 7.54 1.23 14.04
CA ARG A 164 6.76 2.07 13.12
C ARG A 164 7.63 2.81 12.11
N GLN A 165 8.81 3.26 12.51
CA GLN A 165 9.77 3.85 11.58
C GLN A 165 10.24 2.83 10.54
N LYS A 166 10.53 1.59 10.96
CA LYS A 166 10.90 0.51 10.04
C LYS A 166 9.77 0.17 9.06
N ASP A 167 8.53 0.10 9.53
CA ASP A 167 7.38 -0.18 8.67
C ASP A 167 7.10 0.98 7.70
N THR A 168 7.20 2.23 8.18
CA THR A 168 7.08 3.42 7.32
C THR A 168 8.17 3.45 6.25
N LYS A 169 9.41 3.07 6.61
CA LYS A 169 10.50 2.96 5.63
C LYS A 169 10.19 1.89 4.58
N ARG A 170 9.74 0.71 5.00
CA ARG A 170 9.36 -0.38 4.08
C ARG A 170 8.25 0.03 3.12
N THR A 171 7.24 0.75 3.59
CA THR A 171 6.14 1.22 2.71
C THR A 171 6.62 2.26 1.72
N LEU A 172 7.52 3.16 2.12
CA LEU A 172 8.14 4.13 1.22
C LEU A 172 9.03 3.46 0.17
N ASP A 173 9.85 2.47 0.57
CA ASP A 173 10.71 1.72 -0.34
C ASP A 173 9.87 0.94 -1.38
N ALA A 174 8.76 0.34 -0.95
CA ALA A 174 7.82 -0.35 -1.84
C ALA A 174 7.14 0.63 -2.82
N ALA A 175 6.73 1.81 -2.36
CA ALA A 175 6.14 2.84 -3.21
C ALA A 175 7.13 3.38 -4.24
N ALA A 176 8.40 3.56 -3.87
CA ALA A 176 9.46 3.95 -4.78
C ALA A 176 9.69 2.90 -5.87
N ALA A 177 9.77 1.62 -5.50
CA ALA A 177 9.91 0.52 -6.45
C ALA A 177 8.72 0.44 -7.42
N ALA A 178 7.49 0.63 -6.94
CA ALA A 178 6.30 0.67 -7.79
C ALA A 178 6.32 1.83 -8.78
N ARG A 179 6.74 3.02 -8.34
CA ARG A 179 6.90 4.19 -9.20
C ARG A 179 7.92 3.94 -10.30
N ASP A 180 9.06 3.34 -9.96
CA ASP A 180 10.13 3.08 -10.91
C ASP A 180 9.71 2.02 -11.95
N ALA A 181 8.93 1.00 -11.54
CA ALA A 181 8.32 0.04 -12.45
C ALA A 181 7.33 0.70 -13.43
N MET A 182 6.44 1.58 -12.95
CA MET A 182 5.52 2.33 -13.82
C MET A 182 6.25 3.26 -14.79
N ALA A 183 7.36 3.86 -14.36
CA ALA A 183 8.19 4.69 -15.22
C ALA A 183 8.82 3.87 -16.36
N ALA A 184 9.35 2.68 -16.04
CA ALA A 184 9.90 1.76 -17.04
C ALA A 184 8.83 1.29 -18.05
N GLU A 185 7.63 0.93 -17.57
CA GLU A 185 6.52 0.54 -18.44
C GLU A 185 6.08 1.68 -19.38
N ARG A 186 5.97 2.90 -18.84
CA ARG A 186 5.67 4.09 -19.63
C ARG A 186 6.72 4.34 -20.71
N ASP A 187 7.99 4.20 -20.37
CA ASP A 187 9.08 4.47 -21.30
C ASP A 187 9.15 3.37 -22.38
N ALA A 188 8.84 2.12 -22.05
CA ALA A 188 8.66 1.04 -23.02
C ALA A 188 7.49 1.31 -23.99
N MET A 189 6.32 1.71 -23.48
CA MET A 189 5.18 2.07 -24.32
C MET A 189 5.48 3.27 -25.24
N ARG A 190 6.26 4.24 -24.77
CA ARG A 190 6.71 5.38 -25.60
C ARG A 190 7.60 4.90 -26.73
N GLN A 191 8.55 4.01 -26.43
CA GLN A 191 9.44 3.45 -27.43
C GLN A 191 8.66 2.64 -28.49
N GLU A 192 7.74 1.77 -28.08
CA GLU A 192 6.90 1.01 -29.02
C GLU A 192 6.06 1.93 -29.92
N ARG A 193 5.50 3.00 -29.36
CA ARG A 193 4.76 4.00 -30.13
C ARG A 193 5.67 4.69 -31.15
N ASP A 194 6.86 5.11 -30.73
CA ASP A 194 7.79 5.84 -31.59
C ASP A 194 8.30 4.93 -32.73
N ASP A 195 8.55 3.64 -32.44
CA ASP A 195 8.87 2.63 -33.45
C ASP A 195 7.71 2.40 -34.44
N ALA A 196 6.47 2.35 -33.95
CA ALA A 196 5.28 2.23 -34.79
C ALA A 196 5.08 3.47 -35.69
N VAL A 197 5.33 4.67 -35.17
CA VAL A 197 5.31 5.92 -35.96
C VAL A 197 6.38 5.90 -37.04
N ALA A 198 7.60 5.46 -36.72
CA ALA A 198 8.67 5.34 -37.71
C ALA A 198 8.33 4.30 -38.80
N ALA A 199 7.74 3.16 -38.41
CA ALA A 199 7.32 2.12 -39.34
C ALA A 199 6.19 2.59 -40.27
N THR A 200 5.21 3.32 -39.75
CA THR A 200 4.10 3.88 -40.54
C THR A 200 4.58 4.95 -41.51
N ALA A 201 5.49 5.85 -41.09
CA ALA A 201 6.11 6.84 -41.97
C ALA A 201 6.84 6.16 -43.15
N LYS A 202 7.66 5.14 -42.86
CA LYS A 202 8.36 4.37 -43.90
C LYS A 202 7.41 3.63 -44.85
N ALA A 203 6.31 3.08 -44.33
CA ALA A 203 5.29 2.41 -45.14
C ALA A 203 4.56 3.41 -46.05
N GLN A 204 4.29 4.62 -45.55
CA GLN A 204 3.67 5.68 -46.33
C GLN A 204 4.59 6.18 -47.45
N GLU A 205 5.87 6.44 -47.16
CA GLU A 205 6.85 6.80 -48.19
C GLU A 205 6.96 5.73 -49.30
N ALA A 206 6.95 4.45 -48.92
CA ALA A 206 6.96 3.35 -49.88
C ALA A 206 5.66 3.26 -50.71
N ALA A 207 4.52 3.57 -50.11
CA ALA A 207 3.23 3.63 -50.80
C ALA A 207 3.18 4.80 -51.79
N ASP A 208 3.66 5.98 -51.38
CA ASP A 208 3.74 7.17 -52.23
C ASP A 208 4.66 6.94 -53.44
N ALA A 209 5.82 6.29 -53.23
CA ALA A 209 6.72 5.91 -54.31
C ALA A 209 6.07 4.94 -55.32
N ARG A 210 5.30 3.95 -54.84
CA ARG A 210 4.55 3.03 -55.71
C ARG A 210 3.43 3.74 -56.46
N TYR A 211 2.74 4.68 -55.82
CA TYR A 211 1.70 5.47 -56.45
C TYR A 211 2.27 6.30 -57.60
N ALA A 212 3.39 6.99 -57.37
CA ALA A 212 4.10 7.74 -58.41
C ALA A 212 4.53 6.85 -59.59
N GLU A 213 5.03 5.64 -59.32
CA GLU A 213 5.37 4.67 -60.38
C GLU A 213 4.13 4.24 -61.19
N LEU A 214 3.01 3.97 -60.52
CA LEU A 214 1.76 3.59 -61.17
C LEU A 214 1.17 4.72 -62.02
N GLU A 215 1.23 5.97 -61.54
CA GLU A 215 0.84 7.14 -62.31
C GLU A 215 1.69 7.29 -63.57
N GLN A 216 3.01 7.11 -63.46
CA GLN A 216 3.91 7.14 -64.62
C GLN A 216 3.57 6.05 -65.64
N ARG A 217 3.33 4.81 -65.18
CA ARG A 217 2.93 3.70 -66.07
C ARG A 217 1.59 3.97 -66.75
N LEU A 218 0.63 4.60 -66.07
CA LEU A 218 -0.65 4.99 -66.65
C LEU A 218 -0.47 6.10 -67.68
N ALA A 219 0.37 7.10 -67.41
CA ALA A 219 0.72 8.15 -68.37
C ALA A 219 1.36 7.56 -69.63
N ASP A 220 2.30 6.62 -69.48
CA ASP A 220 2.94 5.94 -70.61
C ASP A 220 1.95 5.08 -71.41
N ALA A 221 1.06 4.34 -70.74
CA ALA A 221 0.03 3.53 -71.38
C ALA A 221 -0.98 4.38 -72.15
N THR A 222 -1.43 5.50 -71.57
CA THR A 222 -2.35 6.42 -72.25
C THR A 222 -1.70 7.12 -73.44
N ALA A 223 -0.42 7.51 -73.33
CA ALA A 223 0.35 8.03 -74.45
C ALA A 223 0.54 6.99 -75.56
N HIS A 224 0.76 5.72 -75.20
CA HIS A 224 0.86 4.62 -76.15
C HIS A 224 -0.47 4.38 -76.89
N SER A 225 -1.59 4.36 -76.16
CA SER A 225 -2.92 4.23 -76.77
C SER A 225 -3.21 5.36 -77.76
N ARG A 226 -2.94 6.62 -77.38
CA ARG A 226 -3.13 7.77 -78.28
C ARG A 226 -2.30 7.65 -79.56
N LYS A 227 -1.04 7.22 -79.46
CA LYS A 227 -0.18 6.96 -80.63
C LYS A 227 -0.74 5.86 -81.52
N LEU A 228 -1.29 4.79 -80.94
CA LEU A 228 -1.95 3.73 -81.71
C LEU A 228 -3.22 4.22 -82.40
N ASP A 229 -4.05 5.02 -81.71
CA ASP A 229 -5.26 5.60 -82.28
C ASP A 229 -4.96 6.56 -83.44
N GLU A 230 -3.92 7.39 -83.31
CA GLU A 230 -3.43 8.25 -84.38
C GLU A 230 -2.93 7.44 -85.58
N ARG A 231 -2.18 6.37 -85.35
CA ARG A 231 -1.73 5.44 -86.41
C ARG A 231 -2.91 4.77 -87.10
N LEU A 232 -3.88 4.25 -86.33
CA LEU A 232 -5.08 3.63 -86.87
C LEU A 232 -5.89 4.64 -87.69
N ARG A 233 -6.10 5.86 -87.19
CA ARG A 233 -6.76 6.95 -87.94
C ARG A 233 -6.02 7.25 -89.23
N GLY A 234 -4.68 7.31 -89.20
CA GLY A 234 -3.83 7.43 -90.40
C GLY A 234 -4.11 6.33 -91.42
N ILE A 235 -4.07 5.06 -91.00
CA ILE A 235 -4.36 3.89 -91.85
C ILE A 235 -5.78 3.95 -92.42
N LEU A 236 -6.79 4.18 -91.57
CA LEU A 236 -8.20 4.25 -91.97
C LEU A 236 -8.48 5.42 -92.93
N SER A 237 -7.75 6.52 -92.79
CA SER A 237 -7.87 7.68 -93.66
C SER A 237 -7.13 7.53 -95.00
N SER A 238 -6.25 6.53 -95.13
CA SER A 238 -5.39 6.34 -96.30
C SER A 238 -6.20 6.02 -97.57
N PRO A 239 -5.77 6.52 -98.76
CA PRO A 239 -6.48 6.28 -100.02
C PRO A 239 -6.61 4.80 -100.37
N SER A 240 -5.58 4.00 -100.07
CA SER A 240 -5.52 2.56 -100.32
C SER A 240 -6.50 1.78 -99.44
N TYR A 241 -6.59 2.09 -98.14
CA TYR A 241 -7.59 1.47 -97.25
C TYR A 241 -9.03 1.84 -97.67
N LYS A 242 -9.29 3.12 -98.00
CA LYS A 242 -10.60 3.57 -98.48
C LYS A 242 -11.02 2.87 -99.78
N ALA A 243 -10.08 2.71 -100.73
CA ALA A 243 -10.33 1.97 -101.97
C ALA A 243 -10.66 0.50 -101.69
N ALA A 244 -9.86 -0.19 -100.86
CA ALA A 244 -10.13 -1.58 -100.49
C ALA A 244 -11.46 -1.76 -99.73
N SER A 245 -11.78 -0.85 -98.81
CA SER A 245 -13.06 -0.81 -98.07
C SER A 245 -14.26 -0.64 -99.02
N SER A 246 -14.17 0.28 -99.99
CA SER A 246 -15.21 0.49 -100.99
C SER A 246 -15.41 -0.73 -101.90
N ALA A 247 -14.33 -1.40 -102.29
CA ALA A 247 -14.39 -2.63 -103.07
C ALA A 247 -15.08 -3.78 -102.29
N VAL A 248 -14.77 -3.96 -101.00
CA VAL A 248 -15.44 -4.96 -100.15
C VAL A 248 -16.91 -4.62 -99.92
N ARG A 249 -17.26 -3.33 -99.76
CA ARG A 249 -18.65 -2.88 -99.62
C ARG A 249 -19.45 -3.10 -100.91
N LEU A 250 -18.85 -2.86 -102.08
CA LEU A 250 -19.43 -3.17 -103.39
C LEU A 250 -19.62 -4.68 -103.61
N ALA A 251 -18.70 -5.51 -103.10
CA ALA A 251 -18.81 -6.97 -103.18
C ALA A 251 -19.90 -7.56 -102.25
N ARG A 252 -20.31 -6.85 -101.19
CA ARG A 252 -21.34 -7.27 -100.23
C ARG A 252 -22.73 -6.70 -100.48
N GLN A 253 -22.92 -5.84 -101.49
CA GLN A 253 -24.27 -5.44 -101.89
C GLN A 253 -24.95 -6.60 -102.64
N PRO A 254 -26.10 -7.11 -102.18
CA PRO A 254 -26.88 -8.05 -102.97
C PRO A 254 -27.34 -7.33 -104.23
N ARG A 255 -26.89 -7.80 -105.40
CA ARG A 255 -27.31 -7.30 -106.72
C ARG A 255 -28.83 -7.48 -106.87
N ARG A 256 -29.61 -6.49 -106.42
CA ARG A 256 -30.98 -6.27 -106.88
C ARG A 256 -30.93 -5.73 -108.31
N LEU A 257 -30.95 -6.68 -109.24
CA LEU A 257 -31.77 -6.74 -110.45
C LEU A 257 -32.09 -5.47 -111.29
N LEU A 258 -32.06 -5.72 -112.62
CA LEU A 258 -32.96 -5.25 -113.69
C LEU A 258 -32.63 -3.95 -114.46
N GLY A 259 -32.19 -4.13 -115.71
CA GLY A 259 -33.09 -4.07 -116.87
C GLY A 259 -33.41 -2.71 -117.50
N LYS A 260 -33.07 -2.57 -118.80
CA LYS A 260 -33.81 -1.96 -119.95
C LYS A 260 -32.78 -1.55 -121.05
N ARG A 261 -32.88 -2.11 -122.28
CA ARG A 261 -33.56 -1.56 -123.50
C ARG A 261 -32.88 -0.27 -124.02
N ASP A 262 -32.60 -0.03 -125.29
CA ASP A 262 -32.90 -0.61 -126.61
C ASP A 262 -31.83 -0.10 -127.61
N SER A 263 -31.86 -0.67 -128.82
CA SER A 263 -31.19 -0.35 -130.10
C SER A 263 -29.88 -1.07 -130.40
#